data_AF-A0A5M8T1W3-F1
#
_entry.id   AF-A0A5M8T1W3-F1
#
_cell.length_a   1.000
_cell.length_b   1.000
_cell.length_c   1.000
_cell.angle_alpha   90.00
_cell.angle_beta   90.00
_cell.angle_gamma   90.00
#
_symmetry.space_group_name_H-M   'P 1'
#
loop_
_entity.id
_entity.type
_entity.pdbx_description
1 polymer ?
#
loop_
_entity_poly.entity_id
_entity_poly.type
_entity_poly.pdbx_seq_one_letter_code
_entity_poly.pdbx_strand_id
1 'polypeptide(L)'
;MGRYCTPGLFTHEQVEAWNGVLKRVHAKGGLMLAQLRHTGRASHISMREGAEPMSASVNPSYWQLETQLVSTQAGWVQPSPQRPLTVREIKQSSMTMPRRRGAPK
;
A
#
# COMPACT_ATOMS: atom_id res chain seq x y z
N MET A 1 2.94 -1.21 -0.67
CA MET A 1 3.71 -1.87 0.41
C MET A 1 3.24 -1.37 1.76
N GLY A 2 2.71 -2.29 2.58
CA GLY A 2 2.05 -2.04 3.88
C GLY A 2 2.98 -2.25 5.08
N ARG A 3 2.42 -2.63 6.23
CA ARG A 3 3.19 -3.24 7.34
C ARG A 3 3.90 -4.51 6.85
N TYR A 4 4.99 -4.95 7.48
CA TYR A 4 5.59 -6.25 7.14
C TYR A 4 4.54 -7.38 7.14
N CYS A 5 4.65 -8.29 6.17
CA CYS A 5 3.66 -9.35 5.86
C CYS A 5 2.25 -8.87 5.46
N THR A 6 2.04 -7.60 5.10
CA THR A 6 0.76 -7.18 4.51
C THR A 6 0.63 -7.73 3.09
N PRO A 7 -0.45 -8.46 2.75
CA PRO A 7 -0.65 -8.99 1.40
C PRO A 7 -0.83 -7.88 0.36
N GLY A 8 -0.26 -8.08 -0.84
CA GLY A 8 -0.47 -7.24 -2.01
C GLY A 8 -1.68 -7.68 -2.85
N LEU A 9 -2.03 -6.86 -3.84
CA LEU A 9 -3.02 -7.15 -4.87
C LEU A 9 -2.63 -6.42 -6.18
N PHE A 10 -1.42 -6.66 -6.67
CA PHE A 10 -0.86 -6.01 -7.86
C PHE A 10 -0.06 -6.94 -8.77
N THR A 11 0.28 -8.16 -8.34
CA THR A 11 0.79 -9.22 -9.23
C THR A 11 -0.28 -10.29 -9.50
N HIS A 12 -0.08 -11.07 -10.56
CA HIS A 12 -1.01 -12.15 -10.91
C HIS A 12 -1.08 -13.24 -9.83
N GLU A 13 0.06 -13.60 -9.24
CA GLU A 13 0.15 -14.59 -8.17
C GLU A 13 -0.63 -14.14 -6.92
N GLN A 14 -0.58 -12.85 -6.61
CA GLN A 14 -1.36 -12.27 -5.50
C GLN A 14 -2.88 -12.35 -5.79
N VAL A 15 -3.29 -12.08 -7.03
CA VAL A 15 -4.70 -12.19 -7.44
C VAL A 15 -5.20 -13.63 -7.28
N GLU A 16 -4.44 -14.62 -7.75
CA GLU A 16 -4.83 -16.03 -7.61
C GLU A 16 -4.87 -16.48 -6.14
N ALA A 17 -3.93 -16.03 -5.31
CA ALA A 17 -3.97 -16.29 -3.87
C ALA A 17 -5.26 -15.74 -3.22
N TRP A 18 -5.63 -14.50 -3.55
CA TRP A 18 -6.88 -13.89 -3.07
C TRP A 18 -8.14 -14.55 -3.61
N ASN A 19 -8.11 -15.06 -4.84
CA ASN A 19 -9.22 -15.81 -5.45
C ASN A 19 -9.60 -17.04 -4.62
N GLY A 20 -8.60 -17.75 -4.07
CA GLY A 20 -8.84 -18.87 -3.16
C GLY A 20 -9.59 -18.46 -1.88
N VAL A 21 -9.26 -17.30 -1.30
CA VAL A 21 -9.95 -16.76 -0.13
C VAL A 21 -11.38 -16.33 -0.48
N LEU A 22 -11.55 -15.60 -1.57
CA LEU A 22 -12.84 -15.12 -2.08
C LEU A 22 -13.82 -16.29 -2.28
N LYS A 23 -13.38 -17.36 -2.96
CA LYS A 23 -14.20 -18.56 -3.20
C LYS A 23 -14.71 -19.18 -1.90
N ARG A 24 -13.87 -19.28 -0.86
CA ARG A 24 -14.26 -19.85 0.43
C ARG A 24 -15.26 -18.97 1.19
N VAL A 25 -15.13 -17.65 1.10
CA VAL A 25 -16.10 -16.71 1.68
C VAL A 25 -17.44 -16.82 0.97
N HIS A 26 -17.45 -16.81 -0.36
CA HIS A 26 -18.66 -16.93 -1.17
C HIS A 26 -19.35 -18.28 -1.03
N ALA A 27 -18.60 -19.38 -0.90
CA ALA A 27 -19.16 -20.71 -0.65
C ALA A 27 -19.98 -20.78 0.66
N LYS A 28 -19.75 -19.85 1.59
CA LYS A 28 -20.51 -19.70 2.84
C LYS A 28 -21.60 -18.61 2.76
N GLY A 29 -21.88 -18.08 1.57
CA GLY A 29 -22.84 -16.99 1.36
C GLY A 29 -22.36 -15.62 1.85
N GLY A 30 -21.07 -15.47 2.16
CA GLY A 30 -20.50 -14.22 2.65
C GLY A 30 -20.16 -13.23 1.52
N LEU A 31 -19.99 -11.96 1.89
CA LEU A 31 -19.45 -10.91 1.02
C LEU A 31 -18.05 -10.52 1.48
N MET A 32 -17.16 -10.24 0.54
CA MET A 32 -15.79 -9.79 0.81
C MET A 32 -15.48 -8.52 0.05
N LEU A 33 -14.90 -7.53 0.73
CA LEU A 33 -14.41 -6.28 0.15
C LEU A 33 -12.90 -6.16 0.39
N ALA A 34 -12.16 -5.73 -0.64
CA ALA A 34 -10.74 -5.47 -0.53
C ALA A 34 -10.49 -4.00 -0.15
N GLN A 35 -9.87 -3.74 1.00
CA GLN A 35 -9.39 -2.42 1.34
C GLN A 35 -8.09 -2.14 0.58
N LEU A 36 -8.16 -1.30 -0.45
CA LEU A 36 -6.98 -0.86 -1.18
C LEU A 36 -6.26 0.25 -0.40
N ARG A 37 -4.96 0.09 -0.19
CA ARG A 37 -4.15 1.02 0.61
C ARG A 37 -2.82 1.33 -0.05
N HIS A 38 -2.42 2.59 0.04
CA HIS A 38 -1.04 3.04 -0.13
C HIS A 38 -0.55 3.65 1.20
N THR A 39 0.65 3.29 1.67
CA THR A 39 1.19 3.75 2.97
C THR A 39 1.81 5.14 2.93
N GLY A 40 2.31 5.55 1.76
CA GLY A 40 2.95 6.85 1.59
C GLY A 40 4.19 7.00 2.46
N ARG A 41 4.28 8.09 3.23
CA ARG A 41 5.40 8.38 4.15
C ARG A 41 5.56 7.39 5.30
N ALA A 42 4.52 6.62 5.64
CA ALA A 42 4.59 5.60 6.69
C ALA A 42 5.25 4.31 6.15
N SER A 43 6.49 4.42 5.67
CA SER A 43 7.25 3.32 5.07
C SER A 43 8.76 3.50 5.28
N HIS A 44 9.54 2.49 4.93
CA HIS A 44 11.00 2.47 5.02
C HIS A 44 11.60 1.98 3.69
N ILE A 45 12.80 2.46 3.32
CA ILE A 45 13.48 2.10 2.06
C ILE A 45 13.66 0.58 1.89
N SER A 46 13.87 -0.15 2.99
CA SER A 46 14.01 -1.62 2.97
C SER A 46 12.73 -2.34 2.51
N MET A 47 11.58 -1.67 2.56
CA MET A 47 10.29 -2.21 2.12
C MET A 47 9.97 -1.85 0.67
N ARG A 48 10.86 -1.09 0.00
CA ARG A 48 10.63 -0.53 -1.33
C ARG A 48 11.86 -0.67 -2.22
N GLU A 49 12.62 -1.76 -2.06
CA GLU A 49 13.80 -2.04 -2.90
C GLU A 49 14.80 -0.87 -2.93
N GLY A 50 14.94 -0.16 -1.80
CA GLY A 50 15.81 1.01 -1.67
C GLY A 50 15.18 2.34 -2.08
N ALA A 51 14.00 2.35 -2.71
CA ALA A 51 13.35 3.58 -3.14
C ALA A 51 12.75 4.38 -1.98
N GLU A 52 12.97 5.71 -1.99
CA GLU A 52 12.45 6.62 -0.97
C GLU A 52 10.92 6.61 -0.89
N PRO A 53 10.34 6.55 0.33
CA PRO A 53 8.92 6.79 0.57
C PRO A 53 8.39 8.04 -0.15
N MET A 54 7.11 8.01 -0.53
CA MET A 54 6.47 9.10 -1.26
C MET A 54 5.32 9.69 -0.44
N SER A 55 5.10 10.99 -0.55
CA SER A 55 4.04 11.71 0.16
C SER A 55 3.53 12.88 -0.67
N ALA A 56 2.47 13.54 -0.21
CA ALA A 56 2.02 14.79 -0.79
C ALA A 56 3.11 15.88 -0.67
N SER A 57 3.77 15.94 0.48
CA SER A 57 4.86 16.88 0.77
C SER A 57 5.94 16.22 1.63
N VAL A 58 7.12 16.84 1.60
CA VAL A 58 8.22 16.56 2.54
C VAL A 58 7.82 17.04 3.93
N ASN A 59 8.11 16.25 4.96
CA ASN A 59 7.90 16.65 6.35
C ASN A 59 8.96 15.99 7.26
N PRO A 60 10.10 16.69 7.51
CA PRO A 60 11.19 16.13 8.29
C PRO A 60 10.83 15.74 9.72
N SER A 61 9.95 16.51 10.36
CA SER A 61 9.51 16.20 11.72
C SER A 61 8.83 14.83 11.80
N TYR A 62 8.21 14.35 10.73
CA TYR A 62 7.53 13.05 10.74
C TYR A 62 8.49 11.88 10.97
N TRP A 63 9.66 11.87 10.31
CA TRP A 63 10.63 10.78 10.43
C TRP A 63 11.68 11.00 11.52
N GLN A 64 11.75 12.21 12.09
CA GLN A 64 12.59 12.53 13.24
C GLN A 64 11.90 12.20 14.57
N LEU A 65 10.58 12.00 14.58
CA LEU A 65 9.84 11.61 15.78
C LEU A 65 10.14 10.15 16.15
N GLU A 66 10.73 9.94 17.32
CA GLU A 66 11.09 8.61 17.82
C GLU A 66 9.90 7.67 18.00
N THR A 67 8.72 8.24 18.29
CA THR A 67 7.47 7.49 18.45
C THR A 67 6.89 7.04 17.12
N GLN A 68 7.35 7.59 16.00
CA GLN A 68 6.88 7.22 14.69
C GLN A 68 7.63 5.99 14.19
N LEU A 69 6.99 4.83 14.25
CA LEU A 69 7.60 3.55 13.86
C LEU A 69 6.84 2.90 12.70
N VAL A 70 7.59 2.19 11.88
CA VAL A 70 7.09 1.33 10.80
C VAL A 70 7.62 -0.08 10.99
N SER A 71 6.79 -1.08 10.70
CA SER A 71 7.16 -2.48 10.86
C SER A 71 7.78 -2.99 9.56
N THR A 72 9.02 -3.46 9.68
CA THR A 72 9.84 -4.04 8.61
C THR A 72 10.22 -5.47 8.95
N GLN A 73 10.94 -6.14 8.05
CA GLN A 73 11.49 -7.48 8.30
C GLN A 73 12.48 -7.49 9.48
N ALA A 74 13.19 -6.39 9.73
CA ALA A 74 14.13 -6.25 10.84
C ALA A 74 13.46 -5.84 12.17
N GLY A 75 12.13 -5.76 12.20
CA GLY A 75 11.36 -5.26 13.34
C GLY A 75 10.88 -3.82 13.14
N TRP A 76 10.63 -3.13 14.26
CA TRP A 76 10.15 -1.75 14.27
C TRP A 76 11.30 -0.78 14.12
N VAL A 77 11.23 0.07 13.11
CA VAL A 77 12.24 1.09 12.81
C VAL A 77 11.56 2.42 12.51
N GLN A 78 12.30 3.51 12.57
CA GLN A 78 11.80 4.80 12.11
C GLN A 78 11.55 4.77 10.59
N PRO A 79 10.54 5.49 10.08
CA PRO A 79 10.33 5.64 8.64
C PRO A 79 11.51 6.36 7.99
N SER A 80 11.78 6.06 6.72
CA SER A 80 12.82 6.77 5.98
C SER A 80 12.32 8.15 5.50
N PRO A 81 13.22 9.11 5.22
CA PRO A 81 12.85 10.38 4.61
C PRO A 81 12.00 10.18 3.35
N GLN A 82 10.89 10.93 3.25
CA GLN A 82 10.01 10.89 2.08
C GLN A 82 10.28 12.03 1.10
N ARG A 83 10.05 11.74 -0.19
CA ARG A 83 10.00 12.73 -1.26
C ARG A 83 8.56 13.13 -1.62
N PRO A 84 8.33 14.31 -2.21
CA PRO A 84 7.02 14.67 -2.73
C PRO A 84 6.72 13.89 -4.03
N LEU A 85 5.44 13.58 -4.25
CA LEU A 85 4.96 13.04 -5.51
C LEU A 85 4.94 14.13 -6.59
N THR A 86 5.36 13.79 -7.80
CA THR A 86 5.15 14.63 -8.98
C THR A 86 3.71 14.52 -9.48
N VAL A 87 3.24 15.51 -10.25
CA VAL A 87 1.91 15.48 -10.88
C VAL A 87 1.73 14.24 -11.78
N ARG A 88 2.80 13.78 -12.44
CA ARG A 88 2.76 12.56 -13.27
C ARG A 88 2.52 11.31 -12.41
N GLU A 89 3.21 11.19 -11.28
CA GLU A 89 3.07 10.06 -10.36
C GLU A 89 1.71 10.05 -9.64
N ILE A 90 1.13 11.22 -9.38
CA ILE A 90 -0.24 11.34 -8.87
C ILE A 90 -1.23 10.72 -9.87
N LYS A 91 -1.09 11.05 -11.17
CA LYS A 91 -1.93 10.45 -12.22
C LYS A 91 -1.76 8.94 -12.29
N GLN A 92 -0.52 8.45 -12.24
CA GLN A 92 -0.25 7.00 -12.23
C GLN A 92 -0.88 6.31 -11.02
N SER A 93 -0.73 6.87 -9.82
CA SER A 93 -1.33 6.34 -8.59
C SER A 93 -2.86 6.27 -8.70
N SER A 94 -3.48 7.25 -9.36
CA SER A 94 -4.93 7.26 -9.64
C SER A 94 -5.35 6.24 -10.71
N MET A 95 -4.44 5.83 -11.59
CA MET A 95 -4.69 4.81 -12.62
C MET A 95 -4.49 3.40 -12.10
N THR A 96 -3.58 3.19 -11.15
CA THR A 96 -3.34 1.87 -10.52
C THR A 96 -4.47 1.46 -9.56
N MET A 97 -5.22 2.42 -9.02
CA MET A 97 -6.45 2.16 -8.27
C MET A 97 -7.60 1.90 -9.28
N PRO A 98 -8.27 0.73 -9.25
CA PRO A 98 -9.34 0.42 -10.18
C PRO A 98 -10.46 1.46 -10.06
N ARG A 99 -10.67 2.23 -11.14
CA ARG A 99 -11.80 3.15 -11.23
C ARG A 99 -13.08 2.35 -11.43
N ARG A 100 -14.15 2.79 -10.79
CA ARG A 100 -15.51 2.29 -11.06
C ARG A 100 -15.78 2.52 -12.55
N ARG A 101 -15.78 1.46 -13.36
CA ARG A 101 -16.47 1.51 -14.66
C ARG A 101 -17.94 1.69 -14.31
N GLY A 102 -18.57 2.75 -14.81
CA GLY A 102 -19.97 3.04 -14.53
C GLY A 102 -20.80 1.78 -14.78
N ALA A 103 -21.60 1.38 -13.80
CA ALA A 103 -22.59 0.33 -14.00
C ALA A 103 -23.57 0.81 -15.09
N PRO A 104 -23.91 0.00 -16.10
CA PRO A 104 -25.03 0.34 -16.98
C PRO A 104 -26.30 0.48 -16.13
N LYS A 105 -27.07 1.54 -16.43
CA LYS A 105 -28.39 1.77 -15.84
C LYS A 105 -29.37 0.67 -16.23
#